data_AF-A0A0W7TK04-F1
#
_entry.id   AF-A0A0W7TK04-F1
#
_cell.length_a   1.000
_cell.length_b   1.000
_cell.length_c   1.000
_cell.angle_alpha   90.00
_cell.angle_beta   90.00
_cell.angle_gamma   90.00
#
_symmetry.space_group_name_H-M   'P 1'
#
loop_
_entity.id
_entity.type
_entity.pdbx_description
1 polymer ?
#
loop_
_entity_poly.entity_id
_entity_poly.type
_entity_poly.pdbx_seq_one_letter_code
_entity_poly.pdbx_strand_id
1 'polypeptide(L)'
;MRITISGPPGSGKTTLCGMLSEALGLRAVVFGQVFRQMAAEKGMTLGEFGALAEKDPSIDAGIDERIVETARANPDIILESRLSAYMLTRNGIPAFRIYLDASPEVRMSRIGVREDKDMGTAVQETIDRQKSEATRYMKYYNIDIGDKSVYDLILDTAEYTPEQELGIILDAIRAREGARDMLVKDAKAIPDKWGKRPSDRTIGELLEAGVIALDKPRGPTSHQATAWARSALHCEKIGHGGTLDPYVSGILPICTGKAVRLTDVVLSSDKEYVCLMRLHADRPEAEIRRVMSKFVGRIYQLPPVRSAVKRQLRIRNVKELEVLDIKGRDVLFRISCDAGTYVRTLCTDIGDLLLCGASMTELRRTRSGRMTEDGAATLQDLTDAYIFWQQDGHGEWLRSIIRPMEVLVDPLPKVIAKATAVDALCHGADLSVKGVHMLDPEIRKNALVAVMTARGELVALGKMMLSSEKLMAADLGIAVHITRVLMEPGHYPRMWKYSTDLADVPKQ
;
A
#
# COMPACT_ATOMS: atom_id res chain seq x y z
N MET A 1 -3.41 4.18 -16.74
CA MET A 1 -4.31 3.67 -15.69
C MET A 1 -5.71 4.25 -15.85
N ARG A 2 -6.70 3.38 -16.07
CA ARG A 2 -8.13 3.77 -16.09
C ARG A 2 -8.76 3.52 -14.73
N ILE A 3 -9.45 4.52 -14.19
CA ILE A 3 -10.15 4.42 -12.91
C ILE A 3 -11.62 4.77 -13.14
N THR A 4 -12.54 3.99 -12.58
CA THR A 4 -13.97 4.34 -12.56
C THR A 4 -14.41 4.60 -11.14
N ILE A 5 -15.16 5.68 -10.92
CA ILE A 5 -15.76 6.01 -9.62
C ILE A 5 -17.28 5.98 -9.80
N SER A 6 -17.95 5.06 -9.11
CA SER A 6 -19.41 4.87 -9.13
C SER A 6 -20.00 4.90 -7.71
N GLY A 7 -21.32 4.99 -7.59
CA GLY A 7 -22.01 5.12 -6.31
C GLY A 7 -23.27 6.00 -6.35
N PRO A 8 -24.13 5.92 -5.33
CA PRO A 8 -25.38 6.68 -5.27
C PRO A 8 -25.17 8.21 -5.16
N PRO A 9 -26.16 9.04 -5.50
CA PRO A 9 -26.11 10.48 -5.23
C PRO A 9 -25.82 10.76 -3.75
N GLY A 10 -24.90 11.69 -3.47
CA GLY A 10 -24.48 12.06 -2.11
C GLY A 10 -23.33 11.24 -1.54
N SER A 11 -22.82 10.21 -2.23
CA SER A 11 -21.70 9.38 -1.75
C SER A 11 -20.29 9.96 -1.99
N GLY A 12 -20.13 11.28 -2.14
CA GLY A 12 -18.80 11.89 -2.24
C GLY A 12 -18.04 11.75 -3.58
N LYS A 13 -18.56 11.01 -4.57
CA LYS A 13 -17.89 10.74 -5.88
C LYS A 13 -17.19 11.93 -6.53
N THR A 14 -17.88 13.05 -6.69
CA THR A 14 -17.32 14.22 -7.40
C THR A 14 -16.15 14.84 -6.63
N THR A 15 -16.26 14.91 -5.30
CA THR A 15 -15.20 15.41 -4.41
C THR A 15 -13.97 14.51 -4.54
N LEU A 16 -14.16 13.20 -4.38
CA LEU A 16 -13.08 12.24 -4.43
C LEU A 16 -12.45 12.15 -5.83
N CYS A 17 -13.24 12.28 -6.89
CA CYS A 17 -12.76 12.33 -8.26
C CYS A 17 -11.82 13.52 -8.49
N GLY A 18 -12.15 14.70 -7.95
CA GLY A 18 -11.29 15.88 -8.01
C GLY A 18 -9.97 15.69 -7.26
N MET A 19 -10.04 15.22 -6.01
CA MET A 19 -8.86 14.96 -5.19
C MET A 19 -7.95 13.89 -5.81
N LEU A 20 -8.53 12.83 -6.36
CA LEU A 20 -7.80 11.75 -7.01
C LEU A 20 -7.16 12.20 -8.33
N SER A 21 -7.84 13.06 -9.09
CA SER A 21 -7.30 13.67 -10.31
C SER A 21 -6.05 14.50 -10.01
N GLU A 22 -6.09 15.32 -8.97
CA GLU A 22 -4.95 16.13 -8.51
C GLU A 22 -3.81 15.25 -8.00
N ALA A 23 -4.11 14.27 -7.15
CA ALA A 23 -3.11 13.40 -6.54
C ALA A 23 -2.37 12.52 -7.57
N LEU A 24 -3.04 12.10 -8.64
CA LEU A 24 -2.46 11.23 -9.68
C LEU A 24 -2.01 11.99 -10.94
N GLY A 25 -2.31 13.28 -11.06
CA GLY A 25 -2.09 14.05 -12.29
C GLY A 25 -2.90 13.53 -13.49
N LEU A 26 -4.01 12.82 -13.25
CA LEU A 26 -4.84 12.21 -14.30
C LEU A 26 -6.02 13.11 -14.65
N ARG A 27 -6.38 13.14 -15.93
CA ARG A 27 -7.60 13.82 -16.38
C ARG A 27 -8.83 13.09 -15.83
N ALA A 28 -9.75 13.83 -15.22
CA ALA A 28 -11.05 13.32 -14.80
C ALA A 28 -12.17 13.77 -15.74
N VAL A 29 -13.12 12.87 -16.01
CA VAL A 29 -14.35 13.13 -16.75
C VAL A 29 -15.55 12.74 -15.88
N VAL A 30 -16.42 13.70 -15.61
CA VAL A 30 -17.56 13.59 -14.69
C VAL A 30 -18.85 13.50 -15.51
N PHE A 31 -19.28 12.29 -15.85
CA PHE A 31 -20.47 12.08 -16.68
C PHE A 31 -21.77 12.41 -15.93
N GLY A 32 -21.74 12.45 -14.59
CA GLY A 32 -22.86 12.95 -13.79
C GLY A 32 -23.25 14.40 -14.09
N GLN A 33 -22.34 15.21 -14.66
CA GLN A 33 -22.63 16.58 -15.11
C GLN A 33 -23.19 16.62 -16.54
N VAL A 34 -22.87 15.65 -17.38
CA VAL A 34 -23.33 15.58 -18.78
C VAL A 34 -24.86 15.44 -18.83
N PHE A 35 -25.44 14.59 -17.98
CA PHE A 35 -26.91 14.44 -17.90
C PHE A 35 -27.61 15.73 -17.44
N ARG A 36 -26.99 16.49 -16.52
CA ARG A 36 -27.50 17.79 -16.05
C ARG A 36 -27.42 18.85 -17.15
N GLN A 37 -26.33 18.86 -17.91
CA GLN A 37 -26.15 19.78 -19.01
C GLN A 37 -27.17 19.53 -20.12
N MET A 38 -27.43 18.26 -20.48
CA MET A 38 -28.47 17.89 -21.45
C MET A 38 -29.88 18.30 -20.99
N ALA A 39 -30.18 18.18 -19.69
CA ALA A 39 -31.44 18.66 -19.13
C ALA A 39 -31.57 20.20 -19.24
N ALA A 40 -30.50 20.93 -18.93
CA ALA A 40 -30.47 22.39 -19.02
C ALA A 40 -30.60 22.90 -20.47
N GLU A 41 -29.93 22.24 -21.43
CA GLU A 41 -30.03 22.55 -22.87
C GLU A 41 -31.45 22.36 -23.43
N LYS A 42 -32.24 21.49 -22.80
CA LYS A 42 -33.67 21.28 -23.13
C LYS A 42 -34.62 22.09 -22.26
N GLY A 43 -34.12 22.91 -21.34
CA GLY A 43 -34.93 23.71 -20.43
C GLY A 43 -35.79 22.89 -19.45
N MET A 44 -35.36 21.67 -19.12
CA MET A 44 -36.09 20.73 -18.27
C MET A 44 -35.44 20.61 -16.88
N THR A 45 -36.24 20.33 -15.85
CA THR A 45 -35.72 19.89 -14.56
C THR A 45 -35.10 18.49 -14.66
N LEU A 46 -34.23 18.14 -13.70
CA LEU A 46 -33.60 16.81 -13.64
C LEU A 46 -34.62 15.67 -13.54
N GLY A 47 -35.75 15.89 -12.85
CA GLY A 47 -36.82 14.90 -12.73
C GLY A 47 -37.57 14.71 -14.05
N GLU A 48 -37.94 15.81 -14.72
CA GLU A 48 -38.62 15.79 -16.02
C GLU A 48 -37.75 15.13 -17.11
N PHE A 49 -36.45 15.48 -17.14
CA PHE A 49 -35.52 14.87 -18.08
C PHE A 49 -35.27 13.38 -17.78
N GLY A 50 -35.30 12.98 -16.50
CA GLY A 50 -35.28 11.57 -16.10
C GLY A 50 -36.50 10.79 -16.61
N ALA A 51 -37.71 11.35 -16.48
CA ALA A 51 -38.93 10.76 -17.00
C ALA A 51 -38.97 10.68 -18.54
N LEU A 52 -38.29 11.61 -19.23
CA LEU A 52 -38.09 11.55 -20.67
C LEU A 52 -37.14 10.40 -21.06
N ALA A 53 -36.01 10.26 -20.36
CA ALA A 53 -35.04 9.18 -20.59
C ALA A 53 -35.63 7.78 -20.32
N GLU A 54 -36.66 7.65 -19.47
CA GLU A 54 -37.41 6.40 -19.32
C GLU A 54 -38.14 5.95 -20.60
N LYS A 55 -38.57 6.92 -21.42
CA LYS A 55 -39.34 6.69 -22.65
C LYS A 55 -38.47 6.67 -23.90
N ASP A 56 -37.26 7.24 -23.82
CA ASP A 56 -36.30 7.32 -24.92
C ASP A 56 -34.94 6.74 -24.52
N PRO A 57 -34.69 5.46 -24.83
CA PRO A 57 -33.42 4.79 -24.52
C PRO A 57 -32.19 5.39 -25.22
N SER A 58 -32.38 6.20 -26.27
CA SER A 58 -31.26 6.78 -27.04
C SER A 58 -30.45 7.79 -26.22
N ILE A 59 -31.07 8.42 -25.22
CA ILE A 59 -30.43 9.40 -24.34
C ILE A 59 -29.34 8.74 -23.48
N ASP A 60 -29.64 7.60 -22.86
CA ASP A 60 -28.66 6.87 -22.06
C ASP A 60 -27.65 6.14 -22.94
N ALA A 61 -28.09 5.56 -24.07
CA ALA A 61 -27.20 4.89 -25.02
C ALA A 61 -26.08 5.82 -25.51
N GLY A 62 -26.39 7.10 -25.80
CA GLY A 62 -25.38 8.07 -26.22
C GLY A 62 -24.38 8.44 -25.11
N ILE A 63 -24.81 8.47 -23.84
CA ILE A 63 -23.92 8.70 -22.70
C ILE A 63 -23.00 7.49 -22.49
N ASP A 64 -23.55 6.29 -22.59
CA ASP A 64 -22.82 5.04 -22.41
C ASP A 64 -21.77 4.83 -23.51
N GLU A 65 -22.14 5.08 -24.77
CA GLU A 65 -21.22 5.05 -25.90
C GLU A 65 -20.05 6.03 -25.67
N ARG A 66 -20.36 7.25 -25.22
CA ARG A 66 -19.34 8.25 -24.90
C ARG A 66 -18.43 7.85 -23.75
N ILE A 67 -18.93 7.14 -22.72
CA ILE A 67 -18.10 6.57 -21.64
C ILE A 67 -17.10 5.57 -22.23
N VAL A 68 -17.57 4.65 -23.08
CA VAL A 68 -16.75 3.60 -23.69
C VAL A 68 -15.71 4.18 -24.65
N GLU A 69 -16.11 5.11 -25.52
CA GLU A 69 -15.20 5.81 -26.45
C GLU A 69 -14.13 6.60 -25.70
N THR A 70 -14.54 7.36 -24.68
CA THR A 70 -13.60 8.13 -23.85
C THR A 70 -12.59 7.22 -23.16
N ALA A 71 -13.04 6.08 -22.64
CA ALA A 71 -12.16 5.07 -22.04
C ALA A 71 -11.21 4.44 -23.07
N ARG A 72 -11.69 4.11 -24.28
CA ARG A 72 -10.85 3.51 -25.33
C ARG A 72 -9.77 4.48 -25.81
N ALA A 73 -10.14 5.73 -26.04
CA ALA A 73 -9.22 6.77 -26.52
C ALA A 73 -8.16 7.17 -25.48
N ASN A 74 -8.43 6.99 -24.18
CA ASN A 74 -7.55 7.45 -23.10
C ASN A 74 -7.19 6.30 -22.14
N PRO A 75 -5.93 5.81 -22.14
CA PRO A 75 -5.48 4.78 -21.21
C PRO A 75 -5.24 5.30 -19.79
N ASP A 76 -5.11 6.62 -19.61
CA ASP A 76 -4.81 7.34 -18.37
C ASP A 76 -5.93 8.33 -18.05
N ILE A 77 -6.98 7.86 -17.38
CA ILE A 77 -8.21 8.65 -17.18
C ILE A 77 -9.02 8.19 -15.98
N ILE A 78 -9.71 9.14 -15.34
CA ILE A 78 -10.70 8.88 -14.30
C ILE A 78 -12.10 9.13 -14.89
N LEU A 79 -12.99 8.15 -14.77
CA LEU A 79 -14.37 8.21 -15.28
C LEU A 79 -15.35 8.11 -14.11
N GLU A 80 -15.92 9.26 -13.72
CA GLU A 80 -17.00 9.31 -12.74
C GLU A 80 -18.34 9.13 -13.44
N SER A 81 -19.07 8.08 -13.08
CA SER A 81 -20.43 7.80 -13.54
C SER A 81 -21.04 6.69 -12.68
N ARG A 82 -22.37 6.60 -12.65
CA ARG A 82 -23.05 5.46 -12.01
C ARG A 82 -22.76 4.13 -12.70
N LEU A 83 -22.63 4.16 -14.04
CA LEU A 83 -22.50 2.97 -14.86
C LEU A 83 -21.10 2.79 -15.46
N SER A 84 -20.14 3.67 -15.21
CA SER A 84 -18.81 3.56 -15.84
C SER A 84 -18.15 2.21 -15.59
N ALA A 85 -18.21 1.67 -14.37
CA ALA A 85 -17.70 0.34 -14.05
C ALA A 85 -18.39 -0.77 -14.87
N TYR A 86 -19.71 -0.71 -15.00
CA TYR A 86 -20.51 -1.66 -15.76
C TYR A 86 -20.23 -1.58 -17.26
N MET A 87 -20.18 -0.38 -17.82
CA MET A 87 -19.91 -0.16 -19.24
C MET A 87 -18.53 -0.66 -19.64
N LEU A 88 -17.51 -0.39 -18.82
CA LEU A 88 -16.16 -0.90 -19.07
C LEU A 88 -16.10 -2.43 -18.92
N THR A 89 -16.79 -3.01 -17.95
CA THR A 89 -16.85 -4.47 -17.76
C THR A 89 -17.49 -5.18 -18.95
N ARG A 90 -18.67 -4.72 -19.38
CA ARG A 90 -19.40 -5.30 -20.53
C ARG A 90 -18.63 -5.19 -21.85
N ASN A 91 -17.79 -4.16 -21.98
CA ASN A 91 -16.97 -3.92 -23.18
C ASN A 91 -15.54 -4.48 -23.05
N GLY A 92 -15.23 -5.27 -22.01
CA GLY A 92 -13.91 -5.88 -21.84
C GLY A 92 -12.76 -4.89 -21.63
N ILE A 93 -13.06 -3.68 -21.15
CA ILE A 93 -12.07 -2.62 -20.94
C ILE A 93 -11.51 -2.74 -19.51
N PRO A 94 -10.19 -2.95 -19.35
CA PRO A 94 -9.57 -2.99 -18.02
C PRO A 94 -9.60 -1.62 -17.34
N ALA A 95 -10.04 -1.59 -16.09
CA ALA A 95 -10.00 -0.42 -15.21
C ALA A 95 -9.93 -0.84 -13.74
N PHE A 96 -9.56 0.10 -12.87
CA PHE A 96 -9.76 -0.01 -11.44
C PHE A 96 -11.11 0.58 -11.05
N ARG A 97 -12.00 -0.27 -10.53
CA ARG A 97 -13.42 0.03 -10.38
C ARG A 97 -13.73 0.26 -8.91
N ILE A 98 -14.07 1.49 -8.58
CA ILE A 98 -14.32 1.95 -7.23
C ILE A 98 -15.81 2.25 -7.08
N TYR A 99 -16.40 1.73 -6.01
CA TYR A 99 -17.75 2.07 -5.58
C TYR A 99 -17.69 2.82 -4.26
N LEU A 100 -18.30 4.01 -4.21
CA LEU A 100 -18.47 4.79 -3.00
C LEU A 100 -19.90 4.67 -2.52
N ASP A 101 -20.10 4.13 -1.33
CA ASP A 101 -21.39 4.00 -0.68
C ASP A 101 -21.55 5.03 0.46
N ALA A 102 -22.78 5.20 0.91
CA ALA A 102 -23.10 5.88 2.17
C ALA A 102 -24.57 5.63 2.53
N SER A 103 -24.87 5.65 3.82
CA SER A 103 -26.24 5.54 4.31
C SER A 103 -27.13 6.63 3.69
N PRO A 104 -28.43 6.35 3.43
CA PRO A 104 -29.37 7.35 2.93
C PRO A 104 -29.33 8.66 3.72
N GLU A 105 -29.26 8.58 5.04
CA GLU A 105 -29.26 9.72 5.96
C GLU A 105 -28.04 10.61 5.74
N VAL A 106 -26.85 10.02 5.64
CA VAL A 106 -25.58 10.74 5.37
C VAL A 106 -25.59 11.36 3.97
N ARG A 107 -26.12 10.65 2.98
CA ARG A 107 -26.21 11.19 1.60
C ARG A 107 -27.18 12.37 1.54
N MET A 108 -28.28 12.30 2.28
CA MET A 108 -29.32 13.33 2.29
C MET A 108 -28.86 14.60 2.99
N SER A 109 -28.13 14.49 4.11
CA SER A 109 -27.53 15.67 4.75
C SER A 109 -26.53 16.37 3.83
N ARG A 110 -25.69 15.61 3.11
CA ARG A 110 -24.73 16.15 2.12
C ARG A 110 -25.39 16.84 0.94
N ILE A 111 -26.54 16.34 0.49
CA ILE A 111 -27.30 16.94 -0.63
C ILE A 111 -28.08 18.17 -0.15
N GLY A 112 -28.72 18.10 1.02
CA GLY A 112 -29.50 19.20 1.60
C GLY A 112 -28.66 20.46 1.84
N VAL A 113 -27.45 20.29 2.40
CA VAL A 113 -26.48 21.38 2.59
C VAL A 113 -26.04 22.03 1.28
N ARG A 114 -26.04 21.27 0.17
CA ARG A 114 -25.57 21.76 -1.14
C ARG A 114 -26.64 22.46 -1.97
N GLU A 115 -27.91 22.09 -1.78
CA GLU A 115 -29.01 22.57 -2.64
C GLU A 115 -29.94 23.60 -1.97
N ASP A 116 -29.69 23.99 -0.72
CA ASP A 116 -30.50 24.98 0.05
C ASP A 116 -32.01 24.67 -0.03
N LYS A 117 -32.35 23.37 0.03
CA LYS A 117 -33.70 22.83 -0.08
C LYS A 117 -34.15 22.27 1.26
N ASP A 118 -35.48 22.27 1.47
CA ASP A 118 -36.09 21.54 2.59
C ASP A 118 -35.70 20.06 2.56
N MET A 119 -35.20 19.55 3.70
CA MET A 119 -34.64 18.21 3.83
C MET A 119 -35.63 17.13 3.42
N GLY A 120 -36.91 17.24 3.78
CA GLY A 120 -37.92 16.23 3.47
C GLY A 120 -38.18 16.08 1.96
N THR A 121 -38.17 17.20 1.24
CA THR A 121 -38.43 17.22 -0.20
C THR A 121 -37.23 16.69 -1.01
N ALA A 122 -36.00 17.07 -0.64
CA ALA A 122 -34.77 16.61 -1.30
C ALA A 122 -34.52 15.09 -1.13
N VAL A 123 -34.92 14.55 0.03
CA VAL A 123 -34.89 13.11 0.35
C VAL A 123 -35.78 12.33 -0.61
N GLN A 124 -37.04 12.73 -0.74
CA GLN A 124 -38.03 12.04 -1.55
C GLN A 124 -37.67 12.07 -3.04
N GLU A 125 -37.27 13.24 -3.57
CA GLU A 125 -36.77 13.39 -4.95
C GLU A 125 -35.57 12.48 -5.25
N THR A 126 -34.68 12.29 -4.28
CA THR A 126 -33.48 11.45 -4.45
C THR A 126 -33.81 9.96 -4.43
N ILE A 127 -34.74 9.53 -3.57
CA ILE A 127 -35.21 8.13 -3.53
C ILE A 127 -35.93 7.77 -4.81
N ASP A 128 -36.87 8.62 -5.26
CA ASP A 128 -37.65 8.38 -6.48
C ASP A 128 -36.74 8.42 -7.72
N ARG A 129 -35.78 9.36 -7.71
CA ARG A 129 -34.44 9.30 -8.31
C ARG A 129 -33.95 7.88 -8.62
N GLN A 130 -33.50 7.26 -7.55
CA GLN A 130 -32.76 6.01 -7.58
C GLN A 130 -33.63 4.83 -8.01
N LYS A 131 -34.91 4.82 -7.63
CA LYS A 131 -35.86 3.77 -8.04
C LYS A 131 -36.12 3.80 -9.53
N SER A 132 -36.32 4.99 -10.10
CA SER A 132 -36.45 5.20 -11.55
C SER A 132 -35.23 4.66 -12.27
N GLU A 133 -34.02 5.03 -11.82
CA GLU A 133 -32.77 4.62 -12.44
C GLU A 133 -32.50 3.12 -12.32
N ALA A 134 -32.73 2.51 -11.15
CA ALA A 134 -32.58 1.07 -10.98
C ALA A 134 -33.53 0.28 -11.90
N THR A 135 -34.78 0.74 -12.03
CA THR A 135 -35.77 0.14 -12.95
C THR A 135 -35.30 0.25 -14.41
N ARG A 136 -34.79 1.43 -14.79
CA ARG A 136 -34.30 1.72 -16.14
C ARG A 136 -33.06 0.89 -16.51
N TYR A 137 -32.10 0.79 -15.58
CA TYR A 137 -30.88 0.00 -15.76
C TYR A 137 -31.18 -1.49 -15.89
N MET A 138 -32.10 -2.00 -15.08
CA MET A 138 -32.54 -3.39 -15.19
C MET A 138 -33.26 -3.64 -16.53
N LYS A 139 -34.21 -2.76 -16.90
CA LYS A 139 -35.03 -2.92 -18.11
C LYS A 139 -34.23 -2.84 -19.40
N TYR A 140 -33.31 -1.87 -19.54
CA TYR A 140 -32.61 -1.62 -20.81
C TYR A 140 -31.23 -2.26 -20.89
N TYR A 141 -30.59 -2.52 -19.76
CA TYR A 141 -29.22 -3.04 -19.74
C TYR A 141 -29.07 -4.39 -19.07
N ASN A 142 -30.13 -4.91 -18.43
CA ASN A 142 -30.08 -6.09 -17.58
C ASN A 142 -28.98 -5.96 -16.50
N ILE A 143 -28.85 -4.75 -15.96
CA ILE A 143 -27.90 -4.41 -14.89
C ILE A 143 -28.67 -4.25 -13.59
N ASP A 144 -28.36 -5.09 -12.62
CA ASP A 144 -28.73 -4.85 -11.22
C ASP A 144 -27.71 -3.89 -10.60
N ILE A 145 -28.09 -2.63 -10.38
CA ILE A 145 -27.20 -1.64 -9.75
C ILE A 145 -26.92 -1.93 -8.27
N GLY A 146 -27.69 -2.82 -7.64
CA GLY A 146 -27.41 -3.36 -6.32
C GLY A 146 -26.31 -4.41 -6.31
N ASP A 147 -26.02 -5.04 -7.46
CA ASP A 147 -24.85 -5.90 -7.59
C ASP A 147 -23.58 -5.04 -7.48
N LYS A 148 -22.66 -5.48 -6.64
CA LYS A 148 -21.37 -4.81 -6.45
C LYS A 148 -20.19 -5.68 -6.89
N SER A 149 -20.46 -6.85 -7.49
CA SER A 149 -19.46 -7.82 -7.94
C SER A 149 -18.48 -7.26 -8.98
N VAL A 150 -18.90 -6.23 -9.73
CA VAL A 150 -18.08 -5.57 -10.76
C VAL A 150 -17.02 -4.63 -10.19
N TYR A 151 -17.05 -4.31 -8.90
CA TYR A 151 -16.15 -3.33 -8.29
C TYR A 151 -14.95 -4.02 -7.61
N ASP A 152 -13.77 -3.44 -7.82
CA ASP A 152 -12.51 -3.91 -7.23
C ASP A 152 -12.35 -3.41 -5.77
N LEU A 153 -12.91 -2.24 -5.49
CA LEU A 153 -12.91 -1.57 -4.18
C LEU A 153 -14.28 -0.96 -3.89
N ILE A 154 -14.81 -1.22 -2.70
CA ILE A 154 -16.06 -0.65 -2.20
C ILE A 154 -15.73 0.07 -0.90
N LEU A 155 -16.11 1.34 -0.79
CA LEU A 155 -15.82 2.19 0.36
C LEU A 155 -17.11 2.79 0.91
N ASP A 156 -17.35 2.68 2.22
CA ASP A 156 -18.42 3.43 2.88
C ASP A 156 -17.90 4.82 3.26
N THR A 157 -18.36 5.84 2.53
CA THR A 157 -17.94 7.23 2.74
C THR A 157 -18.55 7.86 4.00
N ALA A 158 -19.40 7.15 4.74
CA ALA A 158 -19.86 7.61 6.05
C ALA A 158 -18.78 7.44 7.14
N GLU A 159 -17.81 6.53 6.94
CA GLU A 159 -16.82 6.17 7.96
C GLU A 159 -15.49 6.95 7.86
N TYR A 160 -15.27 7.70 6.78
CA TYR A 160 -13.98 8.32 6.46
C TYR A 160 -14.12 9.79 6.08
N THR A 161 -13.07 10.58 6.33
CA THR A 161 -12.92 11.91 5.72
C THR A 161 -12.47 11.79 4.26
N PRO A 162 -12.74 12.76 3.37
CA PRO A 162 -12.29 12.71 1.98
C PRO A 162 -10.78 12.44 1.80
N GLU A 163 -9.95 12.93 2.71
CA GLU A 163 -8.50 12.70 2.72
C GLU A 163 -8.15 11.24 3.07
N GLN A 164 -8.88 10.65 4.02
CA GLN A 164 -8.74 9.23 4.36
C GLN A 164 -9.25 8.34 3.23
N GLU A 165 -10.38 8.69 2.60
CA GLU A 165 -10.90 8.01 1.42
C GLU A 165 -9.87 8.02 0.28
N LEU A 166 -9.26 9.19 0.03
CA LEU A 166 -8.19 9.35 -0.94
C LEU A 166 -6.98 8.47 -0.59
N GLY A 167 -6.54 8.46 0.68
CA GLY A 167 -5.44 7.63 1.14
C GLY A 167 -5.68 6.13 0.89
N ILE A 168 -6.87 5.63 1.25
CA ILE A 168 -7.26 4.23 1.03
C ILE A 168 -7.24 3.88 -0.47
N ILE A 169 -7.78 4.76 -1.32
CA ILE A 169 -7.80 4.56 -2.76
C ILE A 169 -6.40 4.61 -3.35
N LEU A 170 -5.57 5.57 -2.95
CA LEU A 170 -4.19 5.67 -3.41
C LEU A 170 -3.38 4.45 -2.98
N ASP A 171 -3.59 3.91 -1.79
CA ASP A 171 -2.93 2.70 -1.34
C ASP A 171 -3.43 1.46 -2.10
N ALA A 172 -4.73 1.38 -2.41
CA ALA A 172 -5.26 0.32 -3.26
C ALA A 172 -4.76 0.41 -4.71
N ILE A 173 -4.63 1.62 -5.24
CA ILE A 173 -4.01 1.91 -6.54
C ILE A 173 -2.54 1.52 -6.51
N ARG A 174 -1.77 1.92 -5.50
CA ARG A 174 -0.35 1.55 -5.35
C ARG A 174 -0.18 0.04 -5.18
N ALA A 175 -1.09 -0.63 -4.46
CA ALA A 175 -1.09 -2.09 -4.37
C ALA A 175 -1.34 -2.74 -5.75
N ARG A 176 -2.15 -2.10 -6.60
CA ARG A 176 -2.42 -2.53 -7.98
C ARG A 176 -1.31 -2.14 -8.97
N GLU A 177 -0.71 -0.97 -8.87
CA GLU A 177 0.46 -0.56 -9.67
C GLU A 177 1.72 -1.33 -9.23
N GLY A 178 1.78 -1.71 -7.96
CA GLY A 178 2.73 -2.66 -7.39
C GLY A 178 2.48 -4.10 -7.85
N ALA A 179 1.29 -4.41 -8.40
CA ALA A 179 1.12 -5.55 -9.29
C ALA A 179 1.80 -5.19 -10.61
N ARG A 180 3.11 -5.40 -10.62
CA ARG A 180 3.90 -5.66 -11.83
C ARG A 180 3.07 -6.52 -12.78
N ASP A 181 3.16 -6.34 -14.10
CA ASP A 181 2.53 -7.25 -15.08
C ASP A 181 3.00 -8.68 -14.79
N MET A 182 2.28 -9.38 -13.91
CA MET A 182 2.68 -10.68 -13.40
C MET A 182 2.45 -11.68 -14.50
N LEU A 183 3.38 -12.61 -14.64
CA LEU A 183 3.23 -13.73 -15.53
C LEU A 183 2.18 -14.67 -14.94
N VAL A 184 1.12 -14.96 -15.69
CA VAL A 184 0.07 -15.90 -15.26
C VAL A 184 0.49 -17.32 -15.64
N LYS A 185 0.87 -18.13 -14.64
CA LYS A 185 1.27 -19.53 -14.84
C LYS A 185 0.05 -20.44 -14.99
N ASP A 186 -1.02 -20.17 -14.25
CA ASP A 186 -2.28 -20.91 -14.37
C ASP A 186 -3.49 -19.98 -14.21
N ALA A 187 -4.15 -19.69 -15.32
CA ALA A 187 -5.35 -18.84 -15.39
C ALA A 187 -6.61 -19.52 -14.82
N LYS A 188 -6.59 -20.84 -14.58
CA LYS A 188 -7.73 -21.60 -14.04
C LYS A 188 -7.67 -21.76 -12.52
N ALA A 189 -6.75 -21.07 -11.85
CA ALA A 189 -6.68 -21.10 -10.40
C ALA A 189 -8.01 -20.62 -9.77
N ILE A 190 -8.44 -21.32 -8.71
CA ILE A 190 -9.67 -20.98 -8.01
C ILE A 190 -9.47 -19.63 -7.32
N PRO A 191 -10.43 -18.69 -7.42
CA PRO A 191 -10.38 -17.44 -6.66
C PRO A 191 -10.28 -17.73 -5.15
N ASP A 192 -9.33 -17.07 -4.47
CA ASP A 192 -9.19 -17.18 -3.02
C ASP A 192 -10.48 -16.69 -2.34
N LYS A 193 -11.24 -17.60 -1.74
CA LYS A 193 -12.41 -17.29 -0.90
C LYS A 193 -12.13 -17.42 0.60
N TRP A 194 -10.96 -17.94 0.96
CA TRP A 194 -10.46 -18.09 2.32
C TRP A 194 -9.48 -16.96 2.65
N GLY A 195 -9.05 -16.89 3.90
CA GLY A 195 -8.16 -15.84 4.38
C GLY A 195 -8.79 -14.45 4.32
N LYS A 196 -7.97 -13.42 4.52
CA LYS A 196 -8.42 -12.04 4.69
C LYS A 196 -7.39 -11.10 4.08
N ARG A 197 -7.81 -10.10 3.30
CA ARG A 197 -6.83 -9.13 2.75
C ARG A 197 -6.12 -8.46 3.93
N PRO A 198 -4.83 -8.09 3.81
CA PRO A 198 -4.14 -7.37 4.89
C PRO A 198 -4.88 -6.10 5.32
N SER A 199 -5.57 -5.43 4.37
CA SER A 199 -6.42 -4.27 4.60
C SER A 199 -7.64 -4.57 5.46
N ASP A 200 -8.13 -5.81 5.53
CA ASP A 200 -9.38 -6.11 6.22
C ASP A 200 -9.12 -6.62 7.65
N ARG A 201 -7.86 -6.90 8.01
CA ARG A 201 -7.45 -7.40 9.33
C ARG A 201 -7.89 -6.45 10.46
N THR A 202 -8.39 -7.05 11.55
CA THR A 202 -8.70 -6.35 12.80
C THR A 202 -7.43 -5.82 13.45
N ILE A 203 -7.57 -4.90 14.41
CA ILE A 203 -6.43 -4.35 15.16
C ILE A 203 -5.65 -5.47 15.88
N GLY A 204 -6.35 -6.44 16.49
CA GLY A 204 -5.71 -7.59 17.13
C GLY A 204 -4.85 -8.41 16.15
N GLU A 205 -5.40 -8.73 14.98
CA GLU A 205 -4.66 -9.44 13.91
C GLU A 205 -3.45 -8.62 13.41
N LEU A 206 -3.56 -7.30 13.34
CA LEU A 206 -2.46 -6.41 12.99
C LEU A 206 -1.40 -6.33 14.08
N LEU A 207 -1.77 -6.31 15.36
CA LEU A 207 -0.81 -6.38 16.47
C LEU A 207 -0.02 -7.70 16.45
N GLU A 208 -0.62 -8.81 15.99
CA GLU A 208 0.08 -10.09 15.82
C GLU A 208 0.99 -10.17 14.59
N ALA A 209 0.81 -9.29 13.60
CA ALA A 209 1.52 -9.37 12.32
C ALA A 209 1.66 -7.99 11.65
N GLY A 210 2.18 -7.02 12.40
CA GLY A 210 2.21 -5.62 12.01
C GLY A 210 3.60 -5.00 12.01
N VAL A 211 3.68 -3.82 11.41
CA VAL A 211 4.85 -2.94 11.44
C VAL A 211 4.42 -1.50 11.68
N ILE A 212 5.18 -0.81 12.51
CA ILE A 212 4.96 0.57 12.92
C ILE A 212 6.18 1.40 12.57
N ALA A 213 5.98 2.60 12.02
CA ALA A 213 7.04 3.59 11.86
C ALA A 213 7.12 4.40 13.15
N LEU A 214 7.96 3.97 14.10
CA LEU A 214 8.15 4.72 15.34
C LEU A 214 9.05 5.93 15.07
N ASP A 215 8.59 7.14 15.36
CA ASP A 215 9.49 8.29 15.47
C ASP A 215 10.25 8.19 16.80
N LYS A 216 11.43 7.58 16.74
CA LYS A 216 12.25 7.35 17.92
C LYS A 216 12.72 8.71 18.46
N PRO A 217 12.51 9.03 19.76
CA PRO A 217 13.05 10.23 20.35
C PRO A 217 14.57 10.15 20.54
N ARG A 218 15.21 11.32 20.70
CA ARG A 218 16.60 11.43 21.15
C ARG A 218 16.69 11.09 22.63
N GLY A 219 17.74 10.37 23.03
CA GLY A 219 17.97 9.96 24.42
C GLY A 219 18.05 8.44 24.59
N PRO A 220 16.96 7.68 24.42
CA PRO A 220 16.98 6.24 24.61
C PRO A 220 17.72 5.51 23.49
N THR A 221 18.28 4.34 23.80
CA THR A 221 18.69 3.36 22.78
C THR A 221 17.48 2.85 22.00
N SER A 222 17.67 2.35 20.77
CA SER A 222 16.57 1.67 20.04
C SER A 222 15.98 0.49 20.82
N HIS A 223 16.79 -0.24 21.59
CA HIS A 223 16.30 -1.35 22.41
C HIS A 223 15.35 -0.87 23.52
N GLN A 224 15.66 0.23 24.20
CA GLN A 224 14.77 0.83 25.19
C GLN A 224 13.46 1.33 24.54
N ALA A 225 13.55 2.06 23.43
CA ALA A 225 12.37 2.51 22.69
C ALA A 225 11.49 1.32 22.24
N THR A 226 12.10 0.21 21.82
CA THR A 226 11.38 -1.02 21.44
C THR A 226 10.69 -1.66 22.66
N ALA A 227 11.35 -1.69 23.82
CA ALA A 227 10.76 -2.20 25.05
C ALA A 227 9.58 -1.35 25.55
N TRP A 228 9.64 -0.03 25.37
CA TRP A 228 8.53 0.87 25.67
C TRP A 228 7.38 0.71 24.68
N ALA A 229 7.66 0.60 23.38
CA ALA A 229 6.63 0.28 22.39
C ALA A 229 5.94 -1.06 22.67
N ARG A 230 6.70 -2.08 23.14
CA ARG A 230 6.13 -3.36 23.61
C ARG A 230 5.09 -3.14 24.71
N SER A 231 5.45 -2.30 25.68
CA SER A 231 4.66 -2.04 26.87
C SER A 231 3.42 -1.22 26.52
N ALA A 232 3.56 -0.20 25.67
CA ALA A 232 2.47 0.65 25.20
C ALA A 232 1.40 -0.14 24.40
N LEU A 233 1.83 -1.09 23.57
CA LEU A 233 0.94 -1.87 22.70
C LEU A 233 0.53 -3.23 23.29
N HIS A 234 0.98 -3.54 24.50
CA HIS A 234 0.74 -4.82 25.19
C HIS A 234 1.03 -6.07 24.32
N CYS A 235 2.04 -5.98 23.45
CA CYS A 235 2.42 -7.07 22.55
C CYS A 235 3.43 -8.01 23.22
N GLU A 236 3.27 -9.33 23.08
CA GLU A 236 4.23 -10.29 23.64
C GLU A 236 5.60 -10.24 22.93
N LYS A 237 5.57 -10.24 21.59
CA LYS A 237 6.76 -10.26 20.72
C LYS A 237 6.87 -8.96 19.95
N ILE A 238 8.01 -8.29 20.09
CA ILE A 238 8.32 -7.08 19.34
C ILE A 238 9.81 -7.03 19.01
N GLY A 239 10.17 -6.39 17.92
CA GLY A 239 11.55 -6.21 17.50
C GLY A 239 11.69 -5.01 16.58
N HIS A 240 12.89 -4.50 16.37
CA HIS A 240 13.12 -3.36 15.48
C HIS A 240 14.00 -3.71 14.27
N GLY A 241 13.73 -3.05 13.15
CA GLY A 241 14.48 -3.17 11.90
C GLY A 241 15.49 -2.06 11.70
N GLY A 242 16.66 -2.16 12.34
CA GLY A 242 17.80 -1.24 12.15
C GLY A 242 17.99 -0.23 13.28
N THR A 243 18.96 -0.53 14.14
CA THR A 243 19.33 0.26 15.33
C THR A 243 19.72 1.70 14.97
N LEU A 244 19.23 2.64 15.78
CA LEU A 244 19.65 4.04 15.82
C LEU A 244 20.42 4.28 17.12
N ASP A 245 21.51 5.02 17.03
CA ASP A 245 22.28 5.47 18.21
C ASP A 245 21.36 6.27 19.17
N PRO A 246 21.68 6.34 20.48
CA PRO A 246 20.84 7.01 21.48
C PRO A 246 20.39 8.42 21.09
N TYR A 247 21.32 9.24 20.56
CA TYR A 247 21.06 10.64 20.20
C TYR A 247 20.50 10.85 18.78
N VAL A 248 20.26 9.76 18.04
CA VAL A 248 19.66 9.78 16.70
C VAL A 248 18.17 9.56 16.82
N SER A 249 17.38 10.41 16.15
CA SER A 249 15.92 10.34 16.13
C SER A 249 15.38 9.87 14.78
N GLY A 250 14.06 9.80 14.66
CA GLY A 250 13.37 9.49 13.43
C GLY A 250 13.02 8.02 13.32
N ILE A 251 12.77 7.59 12.08
CA ILE A 251 12.04 6.37 11.77
C ILE A 251 12.76 5.13 12.26
N LEU A 252 12.16 4.42 13.21
CA LEU A 252 12.55 3.11 13.69
C LEU A 252 11.42 2.13 13.36
N PRO A 253 11.59 1.25 12.35
CA PRO A 253 10.59 0.23 12.07
C PRO A 253 10.47 -0.73 13.26
N ILE A 254 9.28 -0.79 13.86
CA ILE A 254 8.94 -1.69 14.95
C ILE A 254 8.03 -2.78 14.37
N CYS A 255 8.49 -4.03 14.43
CA CYS A 255 7.75 -5.20 13.97
C CYS A 255 7.11 -5.89 15.18
N THR A 256 5.83 -6.25 15.09
CA THR A 256 5.08 -6.94 16.15
C THR A 256 4.78 -8.39 15.78
N GLY A 257 4.68 -9.25 16.79
CA GLY A 257 4.32 -10.65 16.63
C GLY A 257 5.15 -11.41 15.58
N LYS A 258 4.47 -11.96 14.58
CA LYS A 258 5.05 -12.75 13.48
C LYS A 258 5.98 -11.92 12.59
N ALA A 259 5.75 -10.61 12.49
CA ALA A 259 6.54 -9.70 11.67
C ALA A 259 7.98 -9.53 12.19
N VAL A 260 8.26 -9.83 13.47
CA VAL A 260 9.63 -9.82 14.02
C VAL A 260 10.55 -10.73 13.21
N ARG A 261 10.02 -11.81 12.65
CA ARG A 261 10.76 -12.73 11.78
C ARG A 261 11.13 -12.11 10.43
N LEU A 262 10.71 -10.89 10.08
CA LEU A 262 11.03 -10.19 8.83
C LEU A 262 12.00 -9.03 9.03
N THR A 263 12.56 -8.88 10.23
CA THR A 263 13.47 -7.78 10.58
C THR A 263 14.73 -7.73 9.71
N ASP A 264 15.22 -8.87 9.22
CA ASP A 264 16.34 -8.95 8.28
C ASP A 264 16.07 -8.29 6.92
N VAL A 265 14.84 -8.43 6.41
CA VAL A 265 14.40 -7.74 5.18
C VAL A 265 14.51 -6.23 5.37
N VAL A 266 14.02 -5.72 6.50
CA VAL A 266 14.10 -4.29 6.85
C VAL A 266 15.54 -3.84 7.10
N LEU A 267 16.37 -4.67 7.74
CA LEU A 267 17.77 -4.36 7.98
C LEU A 267 18.54 -4.18 6.67
N SER A 268 18.20 -4.94 5.63
CA SER A 268 18.85 -4.89 4.33
C SER A 268 18.39 -3.74 3.42
N SER A 269 17.27 -3.09 3.75
CA SER A 269 16.69 -2.04 2.89
C SER A 269 17.51 -0.75 2.91
N ASP A 270 17.30 0.09 1.90
CA ASP A 270 17.91 1.42 1.86
C ASP A 270 17.43 2.31 3.00
N LYS A 271 18.27 3.27 3.37
CA LYS A 271 18.03 4.21 4.45
C LYS A 271 18.24 5.64 3.95
N GLU A 272 17.45 6.56 4.48
CA GLU A 272 17.63 7.99 4.24
C GLU A 272 17.74 8.74 5.56
N TYR A 273 18.63 9.73 5.58
CA TYR A 273 18.87 10.57 6.75
C TYR A 273 18.96 12.04 6.37
N VAL A 274 18.62 12.90 7.33
CA VAL A 274 19.04 14.29 7.38
C VAL A 274 20.10 14.41 8.47
N CYS A 275 21.24 15.01 8.12
CA CYS A 275 22.42 15.09 8.96
C CYS A 275 22.90 16.53 9.08
N LEU A 276 23.18 16.96 10.31
CA LEU A 276 23.91 18.19 10.60
C LEU A 276 25.37 17.83 10.93
N MET A 277 26.28 18.29 10.09
CA MET A 277 27.73 18.14 10.28
C MET A 277 28.34 19.48 10.64
N ARG A 278 29.27 19.49 11.60
CA ARG A 278 30.06 20.67 11.95
C ARG A 278 31.52 20.49 11.54
N LEU A 279 32.00 21.40 10.71
CA LEU A 279 33.42 21.52 10.34
C LEU A 279 34.22 22.11 11.51
N HIS A 280 35.49 21.71 11.68
CA HIS A 280 36.31 22.28 12.75
C HIS A 280 36.99 23.60 12.36
N ALA A 281 37.01 23.95 11.07
CA ALA A 281 37.46 25.24 10.56
C ALA A 281 36.60 25.69 9.36
N ASP A 282 36.62 26.99 9.07
CA ASP A 282 35.86 27.58 7.97
C ASP A 282 36.37 27.10 6.61
N ARG A 283 35.44 26.81 5.70
CA ARG A 283 35.74 26.41 4.32
C ARG A 283 34.80 27.12 3.34
N PRO A 284 35.26 27.49 2.13
CA PRO A 284 34.39 28.07 1.11
C PRO A 284 33.26 27.10 0.75
N GLU A 285 32.03 27.59 0.66
CA GLU A 285 30.85 26.78 0.35
C GLU A 285 31.01 25.97 -0.95
N ALA A 286 31.57 26.59 -1.99
CA ALA A 286 31.82 25.92 -3.27
C ALA A 286 32.75 24.71 -3.11
N GLU A 287 33.73 24.77 -2.19
CA GLU A 287 34.63 23.66 -1.90
C GLU A 287 33.89 22.54 -1.15
N ILE A 288 33.07 22.89 -0.16
CA ILE A 288 32.25 21.94 0.61
C ILE A 288 31.36 21.13 -0.35
N ARG A 289 30.58 21.80 -1.21
CA ARG A 289 29.69 21.14 -2.18
C ARG A 289 30.45 20.24 -3.15
N ARG A 290 31.61 20.70 -3.66
CA ARG A 290 32.47 19.93 -4.56
C ARG A 290 33.06 18.69 -3.90
N VAL A 291 33.44 18.76 -2.63
CA VAL A 291 33.96 17.60 -1.90
C VAL A 291 32.85 16.60 -1.61
N MET A 292 31.71 17.07 -1.12
CA MET A 292 30.57 16.21 -0.79
C MET A 292 30.02 15.46 -2.01
N SER A 293 30.02 16.06 -3.21
CA SER A 293 29.56 15.37 -4.43
C SER A 293 30.41 14.14 -4.79
N LYS A 294 31.67 14.08 -4.37
CA LYS A 294 32.56 12.92 -4.60
C LYS A 294 32.18 11.68 -3.79
N PHE A 295 31.35 11.84 -2.75
CA PHE A 295 30.89 10.73 -1.92
C PHE A 295 29.66 10.04 -2.50
N VAL A 296 29.06 10.53 -3.60
CA VAL A 296 27.99 9.83 -4.31
C VAL A 296 28.59 8.65 -5.09
N GLY A 297 28.03 7.47 -4.88
CA GLY A 297 28.51 6.20 -5.42
C GLY A 297 29.14 5.30 -4.36
N ARG A 298 30.08 4.46 -4.79
CA ARG A 298 30.71 3.46 -3.92
C ARG A 298 31.78 4.12 -3.05
N ILE A 299 31.64 3.99 -1.74
CA ILE A 299 32.56 4.48 -0.73
C ILE A 299 33.12 3.32 0.10
N TYR A 300 34.31 3.53 0.66
CA TYR A 300 34.93 2.59 1.60
C TYR A 300 34.72 3.10 3.01
N GLN A 301 34.21 2.24 3.89
CA GLN A 301 34.04 2.57 5.30
C GLN A 301 34.66 1.52 6.19
N LEU A 302 35.33 2.00 7.24
CA LEU A 302 35.69 1.21 8.39
C LEU A 302 34.67 1.54 9.51
N PRO A 303 33.91 0.56 10.02
CA PRO A 303 32.99 0.80 11.13
C PRO A 303 33.69 1.52 12.31
N PRO A 304 32.98 2.41 13.03
CA PRO A 304 33.53 3.09 14.20
C PRO A 304 33.85 2.10 15.32
N VAL A 305 34.69 2.53 16.27
CA VAL A 305 35.11 1.71 17.42
C VAL A 305 33.90 1.19 18.21
N ARG A 306 32.90 2.05 18.42
CA ARG A 306 31.61 1.67 19.02
C ARG A 306 30.65 1.27 17.90
N SER A 307 30.67 -0.01 17.54
CA SER A 307 29.73 -0.59 16.57
C SER A 307 29.34 -2.01 16.95
N ALA A 308 28.14 -2.43 16.54
CA ALA A 308 27.64 -3.79 16.78
C ALA A 308 28.21 -4.84 15.79
N VAL A 309 29.11 -4.43 14.89
CA VAL A 309 29.64 -5.28 13.81
C VAL A 309 31.16 -5.30 13.82
N LYS A 310 31.78 -6.39 13.36
CA LYS A 310 33.23 -6.51 13.25
C LYS A 310 33.83 -5.35 12.44
N ARG A 311 34.84 -4.68 13.01
CA ARG A 311 35.53 -3.56 12.38
C ARG A 311 36.48 -4.05 11.28
N GLN A 312 36.00 -3.98 10.04
CA GLN A 312 36.74 -4.34 8.82
C GLN A 312 36.30 -3.42 7.69
N LEU A 313 37.16 -3.21 6.69
CA LEU A 313 36.84 -2.36 5.55
C LEU A 313 35.67 -2.94 4.75
N ARG A 314 34.71 -2.11 4.39
CA ARG A 314 33.51 -2.51 3.64
C ARG A 314 33.18 -1.46 2.59
N ILE A 315 32.62 -1.92 1.47
CA ILE A 315 32.07 -1.05 0.45
C ILE A 315 30.61 -0.76 0.79
N ARG A 316 30.21 0.50 0.70
CA ARG A 316 28.83 0.97 0.81
C ARG A 316 28.53 1.88 -0.37
N ASN A 317 27.27 1.93 -0.79
CA ASN A 317 26.85 2.84 -1.83
C ASN A 317 26.03 3.99 -1.23
N VAL A 318 26.45 5.22 -1.52
CA VAL A 318 25.65 6.43 -1.32
C VAL A 318 24.94 6.69 -2.64
N LYS A 319 23.62 6.59 -2.63
CA LYS A 319 22.80 6.73 -3.84
C LYS A 319 22.60 8.20 -4.18
N GLU A 320 22.42 9.01 -3.16
CA GLU A 320 22.16 10.43 -3.28
C GLU A 320 22.71 11.16 -2.06
N LEU A 321 23.26 12.35 -2.29
CA LEU A 321 23.75 13.24 -1.25
C LEU A 321 23.48 14.69 -1.68
N GLU A 322 22.62 15.35 -0.94
CA GLU A 322 22.12 16.69 -1.25
C GLU A 322 22.43 17.64 -0.09
N VAL A 323 23.17 18.71 -0.38
CA VAL A 323 23.46 19.76 0.60
C VAL A 323 22.29 20.74 0.64
N LEU A 324 21.58 20.75 1.77
CA LEU A 324 20.36 21.52 1.99
C LEU A 324 20.66 22.96 2.41
N ASP A 325 21.57 23.15 3.37
CA ASP A 325 21.92 24.48 3.90
C ASP A 325 23.36 24.49 4.45
N ILE A 326 24.03 25.63 4.36
CA ILE A 326 25.37 25.86 4.94
C ILE A 326 25.37 27.19 5.70
N LYS A 327 25.67 27.14 7.00
CA LYS A 327 25.78 28.32 7.86
C LYS A 327 27.11 28.30 8.60
N GLY A 328 28.08 29.04 8.07
CA GLY A 328 29.44 29.06 8.61
C GLY A 328 30.06 27.67 8.56
N ARG A 329 30.21 27.03 9.73
CA ARG A 329 30.78 25.67 9.85
C ARG A 329 29.75 24.55 9.92
N ASP A 330 28.46 24.91 9.97
CA ASP A 330 27.38 23.95 10.02
C ASP A 330 26.86 23.64 8.62
N VAL A 331 26.88 22.37 8.26
CA VAL A 331 26.46 21.86 6.95
C VAL A 331 25.32 20.88 7.16
N LEU A 332 24.13 21.24 6.67
CA LEU A 332 22.93 20.40 6.70
C LEU A 332 22.80 19.68 5.35
N PHE A 333 22.66 18.36 5.36
CA PHE A 333 22.51 17.59 4.14
C PHE A 333 21.57 16.39 4.31
N ARG A 334 20.92 16.00 3.21
CA ARG A 334 20.16 14.76 3.06
C ARG A 334 21.02 13.71 2.39
N ILE A 335 20.92 12.46 2.83
CA ILE A 335 21.64 11.33 2.28
C ILE A 335 20.77 10.09 2.15
N SER A 336 20.75 9.49 0.96
CA SER A 336 20.17 8.17 0.68
C SER A 336 21.29 7.17 0.46
N CYS A 337 21.30 6.07 1.22
CA CYS A 337 22.42 5.13 1.24
C CYS A 337 22.01 3.69 1.54
N ASP A 338 22.93 2.76 1.26
CA ASP A 338 22.77 1.36 1.61
C ASP A 338 22.67 1.16 3.13
N ALA A 339 22.02 0.05 3.52
CA ALA A 339 22.05 -0.45 4.88
C ALA A 339 23.47 -0.59 5.45
N GLY A 340 23.65 -0.13 6.70
CA GLY A 340 24.92 -0.22 7.41
C GLY A 340 25.98 0.77 6.92
N THR A 341 25.59 1.82 6.21
CA THR A 341 26.42 3.02 5.99
C THR A 341 26.50 3.81 7.29
N TYR A 342 27.71 4.13 7.75
CA TYR A 342 27.94 4.92 8.95
C TYR A 342 28.03 6.40 8.60
N VAL A 343 26.95 7.15 8.76
CA VAL A 343 26.91 8.60 8.47
C VAL A 343 27.90 9.38 9.34
N ARG A 344 28.13 8.95 10.59
CA ARG A 344 29.16 9.52 11.46
C ARG A 344 30.55 9.45 10.85
N THR A 345 30.92 8.28 10.32
CA THR A 345 32.22 8.07 9.65
C THR A 345 32.30 8.91 8.38
N LEU A 346 31.20 8.97 7.61
CA LEU A 346 31.13 9.81 6.41
C LEU A 346 31.41 11.30 6.73
N CYS A 347 30.88 11.84 7.82
CA CYS A 347 31.20 13.21 8.24
C CYS A 347 32.69 13.40 8.51
N THR A 348 33.34 12.45 9.19
CA THR A 348 34.79 12.49 9.42
C THR A 348 35.55 12.44 8.09
N ASP A 349 35.20 11.52 7.20
CA ASP A 349 35.85 11.36 5.89
C ASP A 349 35.72 12.63 5.02
N ILE A 350 34.55 13.30 5.05
CA ILE A 350 34.34 14.58 4.38
C ILE A 350 35.25 15.66 4.97
N GLY A 351 35.33 15.74 6.30
CA GLY A 351 36.19 16.69 6.99
C GLY A 351 37.68 16.48 6.71
N ASP A 352 38.11 15.23 6.62
CA ASP A 352 39.48 14.84 6.26
C ASP A 352 39.81 15.28 4.83
N LEU A 353 38.89 15.05 3.87
CA LEU A 353 39.08 15.47 2.49
C LEU A 353 39.03 17.00 2.31
N LEU A 354 38.34 17.71 3.20
CA LEU A 354 38.37 19.17 3.32
C LEU A 354 39.59 19.70 4.07
N LEU A 355 40.45 18.82 4.62
CA LEU A 355 41.64 19.19 5.41
C LEU A 355 41.32 20.15 6.59
N CYS A 356 40.12 20.07 7.15
CA CYS A 356 39.76 20.80 8.37
C CYS A 356 39.20 19.90 9.47
N GLY A 357 38.86 18.65 9.16
CA GLY A 357 38.14 17.76 10.06
C GLY A 357 36.68 18.18 10.23
N ALA A 358 35.83 17.21 10.56
CA ALA A 358 34.43 17.45 10.82
C ALA A 358 33.85 16.37 11.75
N SER A 359 32.75 16.71 12.41
CA SER A 359 32.01 15.81 13.27
C SER A 359 30.51 15.88 13.00
N MET A 360 29.83 14.76 13.21
CA MET A 360 28.38 14.68 13.12
C MET A 360 27.76 15.26 14.40
N THR A 361 27.00 16.34 14.26
CA THR A 361 26.32 17.03 15.36
C THR A 361 24.96 16.38 15.62
N GLU A 362 24.13 16.25 14.58
CA GLU A 362 22.80 15.66 14.66
C GLU A 362 22.51 14.76 13.48
N LEU A 363 21.67 13.77 13.70
CA LEU A 363 21.23 12.85 12.66
C LEU A 363 19.78 12.45 12.94
N ARG A 364 18.95 12.48 11.91
CA ARG A 364 17.57 12.00 11.93
C ARG A 364 17.36 11.07 10.74
N ARG A 365 16.82 9.87 10.98
CA ARG A 365 16.46 8.94 9.91
C ARG A 365 15.07 9.30 9.39
N THR A 366 14.96 9.72 8.14
CA THR A 366 13.69 10.10 7.49
C THR A 366 13.03 8.93 6.78
N ARG A 367 13.81 7.91 6.37
CA ARG A 367 13.29 6.70 5.73
C ARG A 367 14.04 5.44 6.10
N SER A 368 13.32 4.34 6.25
CA SER A 368 13.87 2.99 6.30
C SER A 368 13.02 2.02 5.47
N GLY A 369 13.52 1.64 4.29
CA GLY A 369 12.73 0.89 3.31
C GLY A 369 11.50 1.67 2.88
N ARG A 370 10.31 1.07 3.05
CA ARG A 370 9.00 1.71 2.77
C ARG A 370 8.46 2.56 3.92
N MET A 371 9.14 2.60 5.06
CA MET A 371 8.70 3.39 6.21
C MET A 371 9.32 4.79 6.13
N THR A 372 8.48 5.81 6.11
CA THR A 372 8.83 7.24 6.02
C THR A 372 8.31 7.99 7.24
N GLU A 373 8.60 9.28 7.32
CA GLU A 373 8.00 10.17 8.33
C GLU A 373 6.49 10.34 8.17
N ASP A 374 5.99 10.21 6.94
CA ASP A 374 4.56 10.16 6.68
C ASP A 374 3.92 8.90 7.30
N GLY A 375 3.02 9.13 8.27
CA GLY A 375 2.40 8.09 9.09
C GLY A 375 3.29 7.53 10.20
N ALA A 376 4.33 8.26 10.62
CA ALA A 376 5.11 7.91 11.81
C ALA A 376 4.36 8.25 13.10
N ALA A 377 4.53 7.43 14.13
CA ALA A 377 3.91 7.61 15.44
C ALA A 377 4.99 7.76 16.53
N THR A 378 4.74 8.62 17.51
CA THR A 378 5.56 8.74 18.72
C THR A 378 5.17 7.67 19.75
N LEU A 379 5.96 7.50 20.81
CA LEU A 379 5.62 6.57 21.90
C LEU A 379 4.34 6.98 22.63
N GLN A 380 4.07 8.28 22.70
CA GLN A 380 2.86 8.86 23.26
C GLN A 380 1.66 8.45 22.39
N ASP A 381 1.74 8.65 21.08
CA ASP A 381 0.68 8.25 20.15
C ASP A 381 0.36 6.75 20.26
N LEU A 382 1.38 5.89 20.41
CA LEU A 382 1.16 4.45 20.60
C LEU A 382 0.39 4.15 21.89
N THR A 383 0.70 4.86 22.97
CA THR A 383 0.09 4.64 24.28
C THR A 383 -1.35 5.14 24.27
N ASP A 384 -1.56 6.36 23.78
CA ASP A 384 -2.86 7.02 23.76
C ASP A 384 -3.82 6.30 22.80
N ALA A 385 -3.37 5.95 21.59
CA ALA A 385 -4.18 5.21 20.62
C ALA A 385 -4.58 3.82 21.13
N TYR A 386 -3.71 3.15 21.89
CA TYR A 386 -4.03 1.87 22.51
C TYR A 386 -5.06 2.02 23.64
N ILE A 387 -4.91 3.05 24.48
CA ILE A 387 -5.84 3.35 25.57
C ILE A 387 -7.23 3.67 25.03
N PHE A 388 -7.36 4.56 24.03
CA PHE A 388 -8.66 4.91 23.44
C PHE A 388 -9.33 3.70 22.77
N TRP A 389 -8.56 2.82 22.14
CA TRP A 389 -9.12 1.58 21.62
C TRP A 389 -9.68 0.67 22.72
N GLN A 390 -8.93 0.48 23.82
CA GLN A 390 -9.32 -0.45 24.89
C GLN A 390 -10.42 0.09 25.81
N GLN A 391 -10.42 1.40 26.08
CA GLN A 391 -11.36 2.00 27.04
C GLN A 391 -12.62 2.54 26.35
N ASP A 392 -12.46 3.18 25.19
CA ASP A 392 -13.54 3.91 24.52
C ASP A 392 -14.02 3.22 23.23
N GLY A 393 -13.33 2.18 22.77
CA GLY A 393 -13.65 1.46 21.53
C GLY A 393 -13.18 2.17 20.25
N HIS A 394 -12.51 3.32 20.36
CA HIS A 394 -12.03 4.14 19.24
C HIS A 394 -10.68 3.63 18.71
N GLY A 395 -10.73 2.60 17.86
CA GLY A 395 -9.55 1.91 17.33
C GLY A 395 -8.96 2.49 16.04
N GLU A 396 -9.61 3.46 15.41
CA GLU A 396 -9.28 4.00 14.09
C GLU A 396 -7.88 4.62 14.07
N TRP A 397 -7.51 5.31 15.15
CA TRP A 397 -6.18 5.90 15.29
C TRP A 397 -5.10 4.83 15.41
N LEU A 398 -5.30 3.82 16.26
CA LEU A 398 -4.33 2.72 16.38
C LEU A 398 -4.20 1.96 15.06
N ARG A 399 -5.32 1.77 14.37
CA ARG A 399 -5.37 1.12 13.06
C ARG A 399 -4.57 1.88 11.98
N SER A 400 -4.59 3.22 12.00
CA SER A 400 -3.83 4.02 11.04
C SER A 400 -2.32 3.99 11.30
N ILE A 401 -1.91 3.74 12.55
CA ILE A 401 -0.51 3.60 12.94
C ILE A 401 0.08 2.24 12.52
N ILE A 402 -0.68 1.15 12.68
CA ILE A 402 -0.18 -0.21 12.43
C ILE A 402 -0.39 -0.60 10.97
N ARG A 403 0.72 -0.73 10.23
CA ARG A 403 0.71 -1.26 8.88
C ARG A 403 0.82 -2.79 8.90
N PRO A 404 0.22 -3.52 7.95
CA PRO A 404 0.40 -4.97 7.86
C PRO A 404 1.84 -5.36 7.51
N MET A 405 2.31 -6.51 7.98
CA MET A 405 3.69 -6.99 7.75
C MET A 405 4.07 -7.11 6.28
N GLU A 406 3.10 -7.26 5.39
CA GLU A 406 3.26 -7.33 3.94
C GLU A 406 4.00 -6.11 3.36
N VAL A 407 3.88 -4.94 3.99
CA VAL A 407 4.61 -3.73 3.58
C VAL A 407 6.14 -3.94 3.62
N LEU A 408 6.63 -4.84 4.49
CA LEU A 408 8.06 -5.13 4.62
C LEU A 408 8.63 -5.91 3.43
N VAL A 409 7.80 -6.71 2.76
CA VAL A 409 8.21 -7.59 1.65
C VAL A 409 7.88 -6.99 0.28
N ASP A 410 7.29 -5.80 0.23
CA ASP A 410 7.00 -5.11 -1.02
C ASP A 410 8.23 -4.93 -1.95
N PRO A 411 9.46 -4.67 -1.46
CA PRO A 411 10.63 -4.60 -2.35
C PRO A 411 11.01 -5.95 -2.98
N LEU A 412 10.58 -7.08 -2.41
CA LEU A 412 10.94 -8.41 -2.90
C LEU A 412 10.12 -8.79 -4.13
N PRO A 413 10.64 -9.63 -5.04
CA PRO A 413 9.84 -10.26 -6.06
C PRO A 413 8.81 -11.23 -5.46
N LYS A 414 7.61 -11.28 -6.06
CA LYS A 414 6.48 -12.05 -5.55
C LYS A 414 6.19 -13.29 -6.39
N VAL A 415 5.78 -14.35 -5.71
CA VAL A 415 5.20 -15.55 -6.32
C VAL A 415 3.86 -15.81 -5.64
N ILE A 416 2.77 -15.77 -6.42
CA ILE A 416 1.42 -16.00 -5.93
C ILE A 416 1.14 -17.51 -5.98
N ALA A 417 0.93 -18.10 -4.80
CA ALA A 417 0.55 -19.51 -4.67
C ALA A 417 -0.95 -19.68 -4.90
N LYS A 418 -1.34 -20.83 -5.45
CA LYS A 418 -2.75 -21.25 -5.51
C LYS A 418 -3.27 -21.52 -4.10
N ALA A 419 -4.56 -21.22 -3.87
CA ALA A 419 -5.28 -21.54 -2.63
C ALA A 419 -5.01 -22.98 -2.12
N THR A 420 -4.99 -23.95 -3.05
CA THR A 420 -4.80 -25.38 -2.77
C THR A 420 -3.41 -25.72 -2.23
N ALA A 421 -2.42 -24.87 -2.47
CA ALA A 421 -1.05 -25.06 -2.00
C ALA A 421 -0.76 -24.37 -0.66
N VAL A 422 -1.55 -23.35 -0.28
CA VAL A 422 -1.23 -22.46 0.86
C VAL A 422 -1.03 -23.24 2.17
N ASP A 423 -1.99 -24.09 2.55
CA ASP A 423 -1.89 -24.82 3.82
C ASP A 423 -0.69 -25.79 3.86
N ALA A 424 -0.31 -26.39 2.72
CA ALA A 424 0.88 -27.23 2.65
C ALA A 424 2.17 -26.41 2.90
N LEU A 425 2.23 -25.19 2.36
CA LEU A 425 3.34 -24.26 2.62
C LEU A 425 3.39 -23.86 4.09
N CYS A 426 2.24 -23.66 4.74
CA CYS A 426 2.17 -23.38 6.18
C CYS A 426 2.74 -24.52 7.04
N HIS A 427 2.69 -25.76 6.54
CA HIS A 427 3.31 -26.93 7.16
C HIS A 427 4.78 -27.15 6.74
N GLY A 428 5.37 -26.22 5.98
CA GLY A 428 6.78 -26.24 5.59
C GLY A 428 7.10 -26.96 4.28
N ALA A 429 6.09 -27.30 3.46
CA ALA A 429 6.34 -27.83 2.13
C ALA A 429 6.97 -26.77 1.20
N ASP A 430 7.75 -27.22 0.22
CA ASP A 430 8.24 -26.38 -0.86
C ASP A 430 7.12 -26.08 -1.88
N LEU A 431 7.17 -24.91 -2.53
CA LEU A 431 6.22 -24.55 -3.57
C LEU A 431 6.61 -25.23 -4.88
N SER A 432 5.81 -26.19 -5.33
CA SER A 432 5.96 -26.82 -6.64
C SER A 432 5.54 -25.89 -7.78
N VAL A 433 6.03 -26.14 -9.00
CA VAL A 433 5.63 -25.39 -10.21
C VAL A 433 4.12 -25.42 -10.43
N LYS A 434 3.45 -26.56 -10.17
CA LYS A 434 1.99 -26.70 -10.29
C LYS A 434 1.22 -25.89 -9.25
N GLY A 435 1.85 -25.55 -8.13
CA GLY A 435 1.26 -24.74 -7.06
C GLY A 435 1.31 -23.23 -7.34
N VAL A 436 2.02 -22.78 -8.37
CA VAL A 436 2.14 -21.35 -8.72
C VAL A 436 0.92 -20.91 -9.55
N HIS A 437 0.32 -19.80 -9.15
CA HIS A 437 -0.74 -19.13 -9.91
C HIS A 437 -0.15 -18.02 -10.79
N MET A 438 0.59 -17.08 -10.18
CA MET A 438 1.23 -15.94 -10.85
C MET A 438 2.59 -15.67 -10.25
N LEU A 439 3.45 -14.93 -10.95
CA LEU A 439 4.74 -14.47 -10.43
C LEU A 439 5.19 -13.18 -11.11
N ASP A 440 6.05 -12.43 -10.44
CA ASP A 440 6.71 -11.28 -11.06
C ASP A 440 7.56 -11.70 -12.27
N PRO A 441 7.69 -10.82 -13.29
CA PRO A 441 8.62 -11.04 -14.38
C PRO A 441 10.08 -10.96 -13.88
N GLU A 442 10.99 -11.58 -14.64
CA GLU A 442 12.45 -11.44 -14.46
C GLU A 442 13.04 -11.87 -13.09
N ILE A 443 12.35 -12.74 -12.35
CA ILE A 443 12.91 -13.33 -11.14
C ILE A 443 14.09 -14.23 -11.52
N ARG A 444 15.25 -13.95 -10.94
CA ARG A 444 16.46 -14.76 -11.11
C ARG A 444 16.46 -15.98 -10.19
N LYS A 445 17.09 -17.08 -10.63
CA LYS A 445 17.37 -18.23 -9.75
C LYS A 445 18.15 -17.77 -8.51
N ASN A 446 17.83 -18.36 -7.37
CA ASN A 446 18.34 -18.06 -6.02
C ASN A 446 17.93 -16.69 -5.46
N ALA A 447 17.13 -15.89 -6.17
CA ALA A 447 16.57 -14.67 -5.60
C ALA A 447 15.70 -15.01 -4.38
N LEU A 448 15.78 -14.17 -3.36
CA LEU A 448 14.84 -14.19 -2.24
C LEU A 448 13.49 -13.67 -2.75
N VAL A 449 12.42 -14.43 -2.55
CA VAL A 449 11.07 -14.10 -3.01
C VAL A 449 10.07 -14.17 -1.86
N ALA A 450 9.01 -13.37 -1.96
CA ALA A 450 7.85 -13.45 -1.10
C ALA A 450 6.79 -14.36 -1.75
N VAL A 451 6.38 -15.41 -1.05
CA VAL A 451 5.27 -16.27 -1.47
C VAL A 451 3.99 -15.75 -0.84
N MET A 452 3.02 -15.38 -1.68
CA MET A 452 1.80 -14.70 -1.26
C MET A 452 0.54 -15.42 -1.75
N THR A 453 -0.59 -15.16 -1.12
CA THR A 453 -1.92 -15.57 -1.60
C THR A 453 -2.43 -14.59 -2.67
N ALA A 454 -3.46 -14.95 -3.42
CA ALA A 454 -4.09 -14.03 -4.38
C ALA A 454 -4.82 -12.87 -3.68
N ARG A 455 -5.13 -13.00 -2.38
CA ARG A 455 -5.62 -11.91 -1.52
C ARG A 455 -4.53 -10.97 -1.00
N GLY A 456 -3.27 -11.22 -1.37
CA GLY A 456 -2.14 -10.40 -0.96
C GLY A 456 -1.64 -10.69 0.45
N GLU A 457 -1.95 -11.85 1.04
CA GLU A 457 -1.41 -12.24 2.34
C GLU A 457 -0.03 -12.88 2.16
N LEU A 458 0.92 -12.53 3.03
CA LEU A 458 2.24 -13.17 3.03
C LEU A 458 2.17 -14.55 3.68
N VAL A 459 2.48 -15.60 2.89
CA VAL A 459 2.54 -16.98 3.36
C VAL A 459 3.93 -17.29 3.91
N ALA A 460 4.96 -17.03 3.12
CA ALA A 460 6.34 -17.43 3.41
C ALA A 460 7.38 -16.59 2.64
N LEU A 461 8.63 -16.66 3.09
CA LEU A 461 9.80 -16.30 2.27
C LEU A 461 10.48 -17.58 1.76
N GLY A 462 11.09 -17.48 0.58
CA GLY A 462 11.84 -18.59 0.00
C GLY A 462 12.85 -18.16 -1.04
N LYS A 463 13.63 -19.14 -1.51
CA LYS A 463 14.57 -18.95 -2.61
C LYS A 463 13.99 -19.53 -3.89
N MET A 464 14.01 -18.71 -4.93
CA MET A 464 13.57 -19.14 -6.25
C MET A 464 14.50 -20.23 -6.82
N MET A 465 13.96 -21.35 -7.28
CA MET A 465 14.75 -22.48 -7.79
C MET A 465 14.94 -22.45 -9.31
N LEU A 466 14.05 -21.76 -10.02
CA LEU A 466 14.05 -21.57 -11.47
C LEU A 466 13.95 -20.08 -11.81
N SER A 467 14.49 -19.60 -12.93
CA SER A 467 14.16 -18.22 -13.36
C SER A 467 12.68 -18.12 -13.77
N SER A 468 12.10 -16.91 -13.80
CA SER A 468 10.70 -16.73 -14.24
C SER A 468 10.44 -17.40 -15.60
N GLU A 469 11.33 -17.19 -16.58
CA GLU A 469 11.25 -17.82 -17.91
C GLU A 469 11.21 -19.35 -17.85
N LYS A 470 12.13 -19.97 -17.09
CA LYS A 470 12.18 -21.43 -16.96
C LYS A 470 11.00 -22.00 -16.19
N LEU A 471 10.50 -21.28 -15.19
CA LEU A 471 9.30 -21.67 -14.45
C LEU A 471 8.07 -21.66 -15.37
N MET A 472 7.96 -20.65 -16.24
CA MET A 472 6.86 -20.57 -17.20
C MET A 472 6.86 -21.76 -18.16
N ALA A 473 8.03 -22.21 -18.62
CA ALA A 473 8.16 -23.37 -19.52
C ALA A 473 8.08 -24.75 -18.82
N ALA A 474 8.19 -24.83 -17.49
CA ALA A 474 8.23 -26.10 -16.76
C ALA A 474 6.83 -26.63 -16.38
N ASP A 475 6.64 -27.95 -16.43
CA ASP A 475 5.40 -28.61 -15.98
C ASP A 475 5.51 -29.24 -14.57
N LEU A 476 6.73 -29.56 -14.14
CA LEU A 476 7.04 -30.23 -12.88
C LEU A 476 8.29 -29.62 -12.23
N GLY A 477 8.48 -29.93 -10.95
CA GLY A 477 9.62 -29.49 -10.15
C GLY A 477 9.25 -28.50 -9.05
N ILE A 478 10.27 -28.05 -8.34
CA ILE A 478 10.14 -27.06 -7.26
C ILE A 478 10.36 -25.66 -7.85
N ALA A 479 9.39 -24.77 -7.62
CA ALA A 479 9.46 -23.37 -8.01
C ALA A 479 10.21 -22.55 -6.95
N VAL A 480 9.82 -22.69 -5.68
CA VAL A 480 10.41 -21.95 -4.56
C VAL A 480 10.72 -22.92 -3.43
N HIS A 481 11.97 -22.90 -2.97
CA HIS A 481 12.37 -23.56 -1.75
C HIS A 481 12.04 -22.65 -0.56
N ILE A 482 11.16 -23.10 0.34
CA ILE A 482 10.66 -22.30 1.45
C ILE A 482 11.71 -22.25 2.57
N THR A 483 12.07 -21.03 2.99
CA THR A 483 13.08 -20.83 4.04
C THR A 483 12.48 -20.32 5.35
N ARG A 484 11.31 -19.68 5.30
CA ARG A 484 10.65 -19.11 6.46
C ARG A 484 9.15 -19.05 6.24
N VAL A 485 8.38 -19.79 7.02
CA VAL A 485 6.91 -19.75 7.03
C VAL A 485 6.43 -18.64 7.97
N LEU A 486 5.48 -17.82 7.52
CA LEU A 486 4.92 -16.70 8.29
C LEU A 486 3.45 -16.92 8.65
N MET A 487 2.66 -17.50 7.74
CA MET A 487 1.26 -17.84 7.94
C MET A 487 1.10 -19.12 8.76
N GLU A 488 0.06 -19.19 9.58
CA GLU A 488 -0.20 -20.36 10.44
C GLU A 488 -0.93 -21.47 9.67
N PRO A 489 -0.69 -22.75 10.01
CA PRO A 489 -1.51 -23.88 9.57
C PRO A 489 -3.00 -23.67 9.83
N GLY A 490 -3.86 -24.16 8.93
CA GLY A 490 -5.32 -24.10 9.10
C GLY A 490 -5.98 -22.76 8.76
N HIS A 491 -5.20 -21.71 8.43
CA HIS A 491 -5.73 -20.44 7.91
C HIS A 491 -6.40 -20.61 6.54
N TYR A 492 -5.90 -21.55 5.75
CA TYR A 492 -6.51 -22.07 4.52
C TYR A 492 -6.86 -23.55 4.74
N PRO A 493 -7.90 -24.08 4.08
CA PRO A 493 -8.28 -25.48 4.27
C PRO A 493 -7.19 -26.40 3.71
N ARG A 494 -7.00 -27.51 4.41
CA ARG A 494 -6.11 -28.58 3.99
C ARG A 494 -6.67 -29.28 2.75
N MET A 495 -6.01 -29.08 1.60
CA MET A 495 -6.40 -29.67 0.30
C MET A 495 -5.37 -30.68 -0.22
N TRP A 496 -4.42 -31.08 0.62
CA TRP A 496 -3.35 -32.03 0.34
C TRP A 496 -3.43 -33.21 1.30
N LYS A 497 -2.96 -34.38 0.88
CA LYS A 497 -3.05 -35.64 1.66
C LYS A 497 -1.67 -36.04 2.21
N TYR A 498 -1.63 -36.57 3.44
CA TYR A 498 -0.48 -37.30 3.97
C TYR A 498 -0.41 -38.67 3.30
N SER A 499 0.80 -39.25 3.21
CA SER A 499 0.93 -40.67 2.85
C SER A 499 0.23 -41.60 3.87
N THR A 500 0.02 -41.12 5.10
CA THR A 500 -0.70 -41.80 6.18
C THR A 500 -2.20 -41.50 6.21
N ASP A 501 -2.71 -40.58 5.36
CA ASP A 501 -4.15 -40.38 5.23
C ASP A 501 -4.71 -41.61 4.51
N LEU A 502 -5.20 -42.57 5.28
CA LEU A 502 -5.89 -43.75 4.78
C LEU A 502 -7.13 -43.32 3.99
N ALA A 503 -7.01 -43.30 2.67
CA ALA A 503 -8.13 -43.40 1.76
C ALA A 503 -7.76 -44.45 0.70
N ASP A 504 -8.49 -45.57 0.77
CA ASP A 504 -8.46 -46.73 -0.13
C ASP A 504 -7.30 -47.72 0.06
N VAL A 505 -7.24 -48.36 1.24
CA VAL A 505 -6.84 -49.78 1.25
C VAL A 505 -7.96 -50.53 0.52
N PRO A 506 -7.72 -51.18 -0.63
CA PRO A 506 -8.75 -52.05 -1.20
C PRO A 506 -9.10 -53.06 -0.11
N LYS A 507 -10.37 -53.07 0.30
CA LYS A 507 -10.88 -54.14 1.18
C LYS A 507 -10.55 -55.46 0.47
N GLN A 508 -9.59 -56.22 1.02
CA GLN A 508 -9.31 -57.58 0.58
C GLN A 508 -10.48 -58.50 0.94
#